data_AF-A0AAD8XV59-F1
#
_entry.id   AF-A0AAD8XV59-F1
#
_cell.length_a   1.000
_cell.length_b   1.000
_cell.length_c   1.000
_cell.angle_alpha   90.00
_cell.angle_beta   90.00
_cell.angle_gamma   90.00
#
_symmetry.space_group_name_H-M   'P 1'
#
loop_
_entity.id
_entity.type
_entity.pdbx_description
1 polymer ?
#
loop_
_entity_poly.entity_id
_entity_poly.type
_entity_poly.pdbx_seq_one_letter_code
_entity_poly.pdbx_strand_id
1 'polypeptide(L)'
;MEWHSVLLSAVGSQKGSNPYPSHFFGKKILFTLDVCVGAHVCLETANIDPNSGLFVGAIGKVIDIVYDKSVGPNGDVDERLPKYIVVDFPSFKPPPGIEPWDKKNPTHVPIPPYTHICGKGCCTATFMPLQIAYAVTIHRCQGLEAGFDEGDRWTRMVIDPSDTKWEISQNLGTMYCSNSRGKTFGSKDEMYPQDSAIYWTGCNISMERIQNCKRKQDGQPCESFKKRARWVTHLEEKAEKTKTNYSKRKMDEITKTTYAAAMSGDLIQDRNDLTRRITDIITNPNQKWKKAKVDYEIPRDYFS
;
A
#
# COMPACT_ATOMS: atom_id res chain seq x y z
N MET A 1 4.12 31.09 8.06
CA MET A 1 4.49 29.67 7.92
C MET A 1 5.99 29.63 7.76
N GLU A 2 6.71 29.43 8.86
CA GLU A 2 8.16 29.23 8.80
C GLU A 2 8.42 27.79 8.39
N TRP A 3 8.86 27.61 7.15
CA TRP A 3 9.22 26.31 6.60
C TRP A 3 10.57 25.88 7.15
N HIS A 4 10.55 25.08 8.21
CA HIS A 4 11.74 24.39 8.71
C HIS A 4 11.85 23.06 7.98
N SER A 5 12.55 23.04 6.84
CA SER A 5 12.88 21.79 6.13
C SER A 5 13.98 21.07 6.89
N VAL A 6 13.75 19.81 7.29
CA VAL A 6 14.72 19.00 8.02
C VAL A 6 15.22 17.85 7.15
N LEU A 7 16.49 17.88 6.76
CA LEU A 7 17.12 16.83 5.95
C LEU A 7 17.61 15.68 6.85
N LEU A 8 16.90 14.56 6.80
CA LEU A 8 17.30 13.34 7.50
C LEU A 8 18.07 12.44 6.55
N SER A 9 19.36 12.20 6.80
CA SER A 9 20.13 11.23 6.03
C SER A 9 20.15 9.87 6.73
N ALA A 10 20.03 8.78 5.97
CA ALA A 10 20.18 7.44 6.50
C ALA A 10 21.62 7.23 6.98
N VAL A 11 21.76 6.77 8.22
CA VAL A 11 23.07 6.52 8.84
C VAL A 11 23.44 5.08 8.59
N GLY A 12 24.57 4.86 7.90
CA GLY A 12 25.11 3.51 7.73
C GLY A 12 26.24 3.25 8.70
N SER A 13 26.14 2.17 9.47
CA SER A 13 27.26 1.70 10.26
C SER A 13 27.90 0.48 9.58
N GLN A 14 29.15 0.65 9.13
CA GLN A 14 30.13 -0.44 9.04
C GLN A 14 31.34 -0.10 9.90
N LYS A 15 32.04 -1.14 10.35
CA LYS A 15 33.44 -1.06 10.76
C LYS A 15 34.27 -0.52 9.58
N GLY A 16 34.39 0.80 9.48
CA GLY A 16 35.42 1.48 8.67
C GLY A 16 35.06 1.94 7.25
N SER A 17 33.80 1.88 6.77
CA SER A 17 33.43 2.48 5.47
C SER A 17 31.94 2.81 5.33
N ASN A 18 31.61 3.73 4.40
CA ASN A 18 30.23 4.11 4.09
C ASN A 18 29.43 2.93 3.51
N PRO A 19 28.12 2.79 3.82
CA PRO A 19 27.28 1.75 3.24
C PRO A 19 27.22 1.89 1.71
N TYR A 20 27.38 0.78 0.98
CA TYR A 20 27.16 0.77 -0.47
C TYR A 20 25.67 0.83 -0.79
N PRO A 21 25.14 1.92 -1.41
CA PRO A 21 23.70 2.05 -1.67
C PRO A 21 23.14 0.91 -2.54
N SER A 22 23.95 0.40 -3.46
CA SER A 22 23.61 -0.74 -4.32
C SER A 22 23.29 -2.03 -3.54
N HIS A 23 23.81 -2.18 -2.32
CA HIS A 23 23.52 -3.36 -1.48
C HIS A 23 22.11 -3.35 -0.88
N PHE A 24 21.43 -2.21 -0.96
CA PHE A 24 20.06 -2.03 -0.49
C PHE A 24 19.05 -1.93 -1.65
N PHE A 25 19.50 -2.16 -2.90
CA PHE A 25 18.61 -2.16 -4.05
C PHE A 25 17.46 -3.19 -3.85
N GLY A 26 16.21 -2.76 -4.06
CA GLY A 26 15.01 -3.56 -3.80
C GLY A 26 14.48 -3.52 -2.36
N LYS A 27 15.28 -3.06 -1.38
CA LYS A 27 14.75 -2.66 -0.07
C LYS A 27 14.37 -1.20 -0.20
N LYS A 28 13.07 -0.85 -0.12
CA LYS A 28 12.51 0.49 -0.37
C LYS A 28 12.97 1.56 0.64
N ILE A 29 14.27 1.74 0.80
CA ILE A 29 14.87 2.62 1.80
C ILE A 29 14.96 4.03 1.23
N LEU A 30 14.46 5.00 2.00
CA LEU A 30 14.68 6.42 1.73
C LEU A 30 15.96 6.84 2.43
N PHE A 31 17.00 7.09 1.65
CA PHE A 31 18.30 7.57 2.15
C PHE A 31 18.23 9.02 2.63
N THR A 32 17.27 9.78 2.13
CA THR A 32 17.00 11.15 2.57
C THR A 32 15.50 11.33 2.79
N LEU A 33 15.11 11.87 3.94
CA LEU A 33 13.73 12.29 4.23
C LEU A 33 13.76 13.75 4.67
N ASP A 34 13.23 14.63 3.81
CA ASP A 34 12.98 16.02 4.14
C ASP A 34 11.57 16.16 4.72
N VAL A 35 11.44 16.52 6.00
CA VAL A 35 10.15 16.56 6.69
C VAL A 35 10.06 17.75 7.65
N CYS A 36 8.85 18.20 7.95
CA CYS A 36 8.58 19.26 8.91
C CYS A 36 7.32 18.96 9.73
N VAL A 37 7.15 19.65 10.86
CA VAL A 37 5.90 19.61 11.62
C VAL A 37 4.74 20.08 10.74
N GLY A 38 3.65 19.33 10.74
CA GLY A 38 2.48 19.54 9.90
C GLY A 38 2.53 18.84 8.53
N ALA A 39 3.65 18.24 8.15
CA ALA A 39 3.76 17.51 6.89
C ALA A 39 2.88 16.25 6.87
N HIS A 40 2.29 15.96 5.71
CA HIS A 40 1.65 14.67 5.47
C HIS A 40 2.71 13.63 5.10
N VAL A 41 2.69 12.50 5.82
CA VAL A 41 3.63 11.39 5.63
C VAL A 41 2.87 10.08 5.54
N CYS A 42 3.48 9.04 4.97
CA CYS A 42 2.98 7.67 5.03
C CYS A 42 4.07 6.68 5.44
N LEU A 43 3.66 5.56 6.04
CA LEU A 43 4.57 4.44 6.32
C LEU A 43 4.95 3.74 5.01
N GLU A 44 6.24 3.62 4.68
CA GLU A 44 6.67 3.07 3.38
C GLU A 44 7.35 1.70 3.49
N THR A 45 8.05 1.43 4.60
CA THR A 45 8.97 0.29 4.73
C THR A 45 8.62 -0.71 5.81
N ALA A 46 7.69 -0.36 6.71
CA ALA A 46 7.38 -1.16 7.88
C ALA A 46 5.86 -1.32 8.06
N ASN A 47 5.43 -2.58 8.16
CA ASN A 47 4.16 -2.93 8.79
C ASN A 47 4.42 -3.05 10.29
N ILE A 48 4.09 -2.00 11.04
CA ILE A 48 4.36 -1.93 12.48
C ILE A 48 3.29 -2.72 13.23
N ASP A 49 2.03 -2.38 12.99
CA ASP A 49 0.87 -3.10 13.50
C ASP A 49 -0.33 -2.89 12.55
N PRO A 50 -0.48 -3.76 11.54
CA PRO A 50 -1.56 -3.62 10.57
C PRO A 50 -2.96 -3.68 11.17
N ASN A 51 -3.17 -4.46 12.23
CA ASN A 51 -4.48 -4.63 12.87
C ASN A 51 -4.94 -3.33 13.54
N SER A 52 -3.97 -2.57 14.05
CA SER A 52 -4.20 -1.25 14.64
C SER A 52 -4.18 -0.12 13.62
N GLY A 53 -4.01 -0.40 12.33
CA GLY A 53 -3.99 0.62 11.27
C GLY A 53 -2.61 1.21 10.96
N LEU A 54 -1.51 0.61 11.46
CA LEU A 54 -0.12 1.01 11.18
C LEU A 54 0.53 0.04 10.17
N PHE A 55 0.06 0.10 8.93
CA PHE A 55 0.56 -0.69 7.81
C PHE A 55 1.24 0.21 6.77
N VAL A 56 2.03 -0.40 5.88
CA VAL A 56 2.65 0.30 4.74
C VAL A 56 1.55 0.94 3.87
N GLY A 57 1.59 2.27 3.75
CA GLY A 57 0.58 3.09 3.09
C GLY A 57 -0.35 3.83 4.04
N ALA A 58 -0.30 3.57 5.35
CA ALA A 58 -0.99 4.39 6.33
C ALA A 58 -0.42 5.81 6.30
N ILE A 59 -1.24 6.79 5.92
CA ILE A 59 -0.88 8.21 5.94
C ILE A 59 -1.30 8.88 7.25
N GLY A 60 -0.47 9.79 7.73
CA GLY A 60 -0.71 10.60 8.91
C GLY A 60 -0.10 11.99 8.76
N LYS A 61 -0.23 12.80 9.80
CA LYS A 61 0.31 14.15 9.87
C LYS A 61 1.38 14.22 10.95
N VAL A 62 2.55 14.78 10.62
CA VAL A 62 3.62 14.99 11.59
C VAL A 62 3.19 16.02 12.62
N ILE A 63 3.25 15.64 13.90
CA ILE A 63 2.88 16.49 15.04
C ILE A 63 4.13 17.07 15.69
N ASP A 64 5.16 16.24 15.86
CA ASP A 64 6.40 16.66 16.51
C ASP A 64 7.59 15.82 16.04
N ILE A 65 8.80 16.37 16.15
CA ILE A 65 10.05 15.70 15.81
C ILE A 65 10.98 15.78 17.02
N VAL A 66 11.19 14.64 17.68
CA VAL A 66 11.90 14.60 18.96
C VAL A 66 13.33 14.10 18.76
N TYR A 67 14.29 14.94 19.11
CA TYR A 67 15.72 14.62 19.14
C TYR A 67 16.16 14.31 20.58
N ASP A 68 17.10 13.39 20.73
CA ASP A 68 17.80 13.12 21.98
C ASP A 68 18.96 14.10 22.24
N LYS A 69 19.49 14.72 21.18
CA LYS A 69 20.64 15.63 21.19
C LYS A 69 20.25 17.07 20.84
N SER A 70 20.92 18.02 21.47
CA SER A 70 20.65 19.46 21.33
C SER A 70 20.94 20.04 19.94
N VAL A 71 21.70 19.35 19.11
CA VAL A 71 22.08 19.80 17.75
C VAL A 71 21.01 19.57 16.71
N GLY A 72 20.01 18.73 17.01
CA GLY A 72 18.91 18.41 16.11
C GLY A 72 19.39 17.90 14.74
N PRO A 73 18.70 18.25 13.64
CA PRO A 73 19.08 17.76 12.30
C PRO A 73 20.35 18.39 11.72
N ASN A 74 20.86 19.45 12.35
CA ASN A 74 22.07 20.15 11.92
C ASN A 74 23.34 19.54 12.53
N GLY A 75 23.21 18.45 13.29
CA GLY A 75 24.34 17.69 13.82
C GLY A 75 25.15 16.95 12.75
N ASP A 76 26.20 16.28 13.22
CA ASP A 76 26.99 15.35 12.41
C ASP A 76 26.11 14.25 11.81
N VAL A 77 26.55 13.63 10.71
CA VAL A 77 25.75 12.67 9.92
C VAL A 77 25.11 11.60 10.79
N ASP A 78 25.82 11.09 11.79
CA ASP A 78 25.36 10.04 12.71
C ASP A 78 24.34 10.53 13.76
N GLU A 79 24.12 11.85 13.85
CA GLU A 79 23.25 12.50 14.85
C GLU A 79 22.01 13.15 14.25
N ARG A 80 21.84 13.10 12.92
CA ARG A 80 20.74 13.79 12.23
C ARG A 80 19.38 13.12 12.36
N LEU A 81 19.35 11.84 12.73
CA LEU A 81 18.09 11.12 12.90
C LEU A 81 17.44 11.48 14.24
N PRO A 82 16.14 11.81 14.25
CA PRO A 82 15.43 12.01 15.50
C PRO A 82 15.34 10.69 16.27
N LYS A 83 15.15 10.79 17.58
CA LYS A 83 14.82 9.64 18.43
C LYS A 83 13.51 9.00 17.96
N TYR A 84 12.53 9.84 17.62
CA TYR A 84 11.30 9.45 16.95
C TYR A 84 10.57 10.69 16.38
N ILE A 85 9.67 10.45 15.43
CA ILE A 85 8.72 11.44 14.91
C ILE A 85 7.34 11.07 15.42
N VAL A 86 6.63 12.01 16.07
CA VAL A 86 5.24 11.81 16.47
C VAL A 86 4.35 12.10 15.27
N VAL A 87 3.55 11.13 14.88
CA VAL A 87 2.63 11.24 13.74
C VAL A 87 1.23 10.93 14.22
N ASP A 88 0.29 11.80 13.88
CA ASP A 88 -1.14 11.55 14.03
C ASP A 88 -1.61 10.68 12.86
N PHE A 89 -1.99 9.44 13.16
CA PHE A 89 -2.59 8.52 12.20
C PHE A 89 -4.09 8.39 12.47
N PRO A 90 -4.97 9.05 11.69
CA PRO A 90 -6.42 8.99 11.93
C PRO A 90 -7.01 7.59 11.87
N SER A 91 -6.38 6.68 11.13
CA SER A 91 -6.78 5.27 11.04
C SER A 91 -6.28 4.41 12.21
N PHE A 92 -5.44 4.96 13.10
CA PHE A 92 -4.89 4.20 14.22
C PHE A 92 -5.97 3.90 15.26
N LYS A 93 -6.07 2.63 15.61
CA LYS A 93 -6.94 2.14 16.68
C LYS A 93 -6.07 1.34 17.64
N PRO A 94 -5.84 1.83 18.88
CA PRO A 94 -5.06 1.10 19.86
C PRO A 94 -5.59 -0.33 20.04
N PRO A 95 -4.71 -1.35 20.15
CA PRO A 95 -5.14 -2.71 20.45
C PRO A 95 -5.98 -2.77 21.73
N PRO A 96 -6.97 -3.67 21.81
CA PRO A 96 -7.76 -3.86 23.03
C PRO A 96 -6.86 -4.11 24.26
N GLY A 97 -7.06 -3.30 25.31
CA GLY A 97 -6.31 -3.43 26.57
C GLY A 97 -4.93 -2.75 26.58
N ILE A 98 -4.52 -2.10 25.49
CA ILE A 98 -3.30 -1.28 25.44
C ILE A 98 -3.68 0.19 25.47
N GLU A 99 -3.19 0.93 26.46
CA GLU A 99 -3.41 2.37 26.52
C GLU A 99 -2.66 3.09 25.39
N PRO A 100 -3.27 4.12 24.77
CA PRO A 100 -2.57 4.95 23.79
C PRO A 100 -1.36 5.66 24.41
N TRP A 101 -0.36 5.95 23.57
CA TRP A 101 0.83 6.70 23.98
C TRP A 101 0.47 8.06 24.60
N ASP A 102 -0.43 8.80 23.95
CA ASP A 102 -1.01 10.04 24.45
C ASP A 102 -2.51 9.82 24.70
N LYS A 103 -2.92 9.81 25.96
CA LYS A 103 -4.33 9.60 26.35
C LYS A 103 -5.25 10.70 25.82
N LYS A 104 -4.74 11.91 25.62
CA LYS A 104 -5.52 13.04 25.07
C LYS A 104 -5.62 12.97 23.55
N ASN A 105 -4.63 12.36 22.90
CA ASN A 105 -4.54 12.22 21.45
C ASN A 105 -4.23 10.76 21.08
N PRO A 106 -5.21 9.86 21.15
CA PRO A 106 -4.98 8.42 21.07
C PRO A 106 -4.44 7.94 19.71
N THR A 107 -4.53 8.77 18.67
CA THR A 107 -4.03 8.52 17.31
C THR A 107 -2.58 8.97 17.10
N HIS A 108 -1.97 9.63 18.09
CA HIS A 108 -0.56 10.02 18.04
C HIS A 108 0.34 8.83 18.34
N VAL A 109 1.18 8.49 17.37
CA VAL A 109 2.11 7.36 17.45
C VAL A 109 3.55 7.86 17.23
N PRO A 110 4.48 7.59 18.16
CA PRO A 110 5.89 7.84 17.93
C PRO A 110 6.47 6.79 16.99
N ILE A 111 7.07 7.24 15.89
CA ILE A 111 7.71 6.41 14.88
C ILE A 111 9.23 6.54 15.04
N PRO A 112 9.94 5.48 15.49
CA PRO A 112 11.40 5.51 15.61
C PRO A 112 12.09 5.19 14.27
N PRO A 113 13.41 5.48 14.14
CA PRO A 113 14.21 4.98 13.02
C PRO A 113 14.29 3.45 12.97
N TYR A 114 14.37 2.90 11.76
CA TYR A 114 14.47 1.47 11.47
C TYR A 114 15.85 1.15 10.91
N THR A 115 16.44 0.04 11.36
CA THR A 115 17.71 -0.45 10.84
C THR A 115 17.49 -1.69 9.97
N HIS A 116 17.98 -1.64 8.73
CA HIS A 116 17.99 -2.79 7.82
C HIS A 116 19.41 -3.29 7.59
N ILE A 117 19.56 -4.61 7.53
CA ILE A 117 20.77 -5.27 7.03
C ILE A 117 20.66 -5.39 5.50
N CYS A 118 21.77 -5.13 4.80
CA CYS A 118 21.84 -5.21 3.35
C CYS A 118 21.63 -6.64 2.82
N GLY A 119 21.33 -6.79 1.53
CA GLY A 119 21.08 -8.11 0.93
C GLY A 119 22.27 -9.08 1.01
N LYS A 120 23.49 -8.54 1.12
CA LYS A 120 24.74 -9.30 1.25
C LYS A 120 25.16 -9.55 2.71
N GLY A 121 24.41 -9.07 3.69
CA GLY A 121 24.73 -9.24 5.12
C GLY A 121 25.94 -8.44 5.63
N CYS A 122 26.56 -7.58 4.83
CA CYS A 122 27.81 -6.91 5.19
C CYS A 122 27.63 -5.53 5.84
N CYS A 123 26.57 -4.78 5.52
CA CYS A 123 26.35 -3.41 6.00
C CYS A 123 24.91 -3.22 6.52
N THR A 124 24.73 -2.17 7.33
CA THR A 124 23.42 -1.75 7.86
C THR A 124 23.10 -0.32 7.45
N ALA A 125 21.81 0.01 7.37
CA ALA A 125 21.32 1.36 7.16
C ALA A 125 20.17 1.64 8.12
N THR A 126 20.25 2.75 8.86
CA THR A 126 19.23 3.25 9.77
C THR A 126 18.54 4.45 9.15
N PHE A 127 17.21 4.47 9.11
CA PHE A 127 16.43 5.50 8.41
C PHE A 127 15.01 5.61 9.00
N MET A 128 14.31 6.70 8.71
CA MET A 128 12.90 6.84 9.10
C MET A 128 12.00 6.03 8.16
N PRO A 129 11.06 5.20 8.66
CA PRO A 129 10.19 4.39 7.82
C PRO A 129 9.01 5.21 7.21
N LEU A 130 9.25 6.49 6.92
CA LEU A 130 8.24 7.47 6.48
C LEU A 130 8.62 8.06 5.12
N GLN A 131 7.60 8.42 4.34
CA GLN A 131 7.73 9.17 3.09
C GLN A 131 6.71 10.32 3.05
N ILE A 132 7.05 11.44 2.41
CA ILE A 132 6.09 12.52 2.15
C ILE A 132 4.90 12.00 1.32
N ALA A 133 3.68 12.34 1.75
CA ALA A 133 2.43 11.78 1.24
C ALA A 133 1.44 12.84 0.73
N TYR A 134 1.92 13.96 0.18
CA TYR A 134 1.07 14.93 -0.53
C TYR A 134 0.63 14.44 -1.92
N ALA A 135 1.47 13.63 -2.56
CA ALA A 135 1.19 12.99 -3.82
C ALA A 135 1.55 11.51 -3.70
N VAL A 136 0.70 10.68 -4.27
CA VAL A 136 0.84 9.22 -4.29
C VAL A 136 0.65 8.73 -5.71
N THR A 137 1.41 7.71 -6.10
CA THR A 137 1.27 7.12 -7.43
C THR A 137 -0.09 6.43 -7.56
N ILE A 138 -0.65 6.40 -8.77
CA ILE A 138 -1.96 5.79 -9.02
C ILE A 138 -1.98 4.31 -8.60
N HIS A 139 -0.86 3.60 -8.76
CA HIS A 139 -0.71 2.22 -8.26
C HIS A 139 -0.89 2.11 -6.74
N ARG A 140 -0.44 3.10 -5.96
CA ARG A 140 -0.61 3.11 -4.50
C ARG A 140 -2.05 3.44 -4.08
N CYS A 141 -2.81 4.13 -4.93
CA CYS A 141 -4.21 4.46 -4.65
C CYS A 141 -5.19 3.32 -4.94
N GLN A 142 -4.73 2.16 -5.40
CA GLN A 142 -5.62 1.04 -5.70
C GLN A 142 -6.30 0.56 -4.41
N GLY A 143 -7.62 0.76 -4.32
CA GLY A 143 -8.42 0.44 -3.12
C GLY A 143 -8.67 1.63 -2.18
N LEU A 144 -8.20 2.82 -2.50
CA LEU A 144 -8.55 4.06 -1.80
C LEU A 144 -9.79 4.72 -2.42
N GLU A 145 -10.54 5.49 -1.64
CA GLU A 145 -11.71 6.21 -2.11
C GLU A 145 -11.70 7.66 -1.62
N ALA A 146 -12.23 8.56 -2.45
CA ALA A 146 -12.49 9.95 -2.11
C ALA A 146 -13.96 10.28 -2.33
N GLY A 147 -14.54 10.99 -1.37
CA GLY A 147 -15.96 11.31 -1.34
C GLY A 147 -16.33 12.19 -0.17
N PHE A 148 -17.62 12.50 -0.05
CA PHE A 148 -18.14 13.44 0.93
C PHE A 148 -18.92 12.74 2.05
N ASP A 149 -18.85 11.40 2.12
CA ASP A 149 -19.56 10.64 3.14
C ASP A 149 -18.80 10.67 4.48
N GLU A 150 -19.53 10.41 5.56
CA GLU A 150 -18.93 10.24 6.88
C GLU A 150 -17.98 9.03 6.87
N GLY A 151 -16.71 9.26 7.19
CA GLY A 151 -15.66 8.24 7.15
C GLY A 151 -14.82 8.23 5.87
N ASP A 152 -15.15 9.05 4.87
CA ASP A 152 -14.26 9.26 3.73
C ASP A 152 -12.97 9.94 4.16
N ARG A 153 -11.85 9.32 3.75
CA ARG A 153 -10.53 9.79 4.15
C ARG A 153 -10.12 11.07 3.43
N TRP A 154 -10.53 11.22 2.18
CA TRP A 154 -10.29 12.40 1.37
C TRP A 154 -11.61 12.85 0.76
N THR A 155 -11.83 14.16 0.76
CA THR A 155 -12.99 14.75 0.10
C THR A 155 -12.80 14.83 -1.41
N ARG A 156 -11.56 15.07 -1.84
CA ARG A 156 -11.21 15.34 -3.24
C ARG A 156 -9.84 14.79 -3.58
N MET A 157 -9.68 14.37 -4.82
CA MET A 157 -8.40 13.99 -5.42
C MET A 157 -8.14 14.82 -6.67
N VAL A 158 -6.89 15.28 -6.80
CA VAL A 158 -6.38 15.87 -8.04
C VAL A 158 -5.48 14.84 -8.72
N ILE A 159 -5.82 14.45 -9.94
CA ILE A 159 -5.22 13.32 -10.64
C ILE A 159 -4.43 13.82 -11.84
N ASP A 160 -3.15 13.46 -11.90
CA ASP A 160 -2.34 13.49 -13.12
C ASP A 160 -2.15 12.04 -13.62
N PRO A 161 -2.83 11.63 -14.70
CA PRO A 161 -2.70 10.29 -15.26
C PRO A 161 -1.52 10.17 -16.23
N SER A 162 -0.55 11.07 -16.21
CA SER A 162 0.58 11.11 -17.16
C SER A 162 0.11 11.30 -18.61
N ASP A 163 0.91 10.93 -19.61
CA ASP A 163 0.54 11.01 -21.02
C ASP A 163 -0.13 9.72 -21.56
N THR A 164 -0.85 9.86 -22.68
CA THR A 164 -1.56 8.76 -23.34
C THR A 164 -0.63 7.65 -23.83
N LYS A 165 0.60 7.99 -24.24
CA LYS A 165 1.56 7.01 -24.76
C LYS A 165 2.03 6.09 -23.64
N TRP A 166 2.32 6.64 -22.47
CA TRP A 166 2.70 5.88 -21.27
C TRP A 166 1.59 4.92 -20.84
N GLU A 167 0.33 5.37 -20.82
CA GLU A 167 -0.81 4.52 -20.47
C GLU A 167 -1.00 3.39 -21.48
N ILE A 168 -0.98 3.70 -22.78
CA ILE A 168 -1.18 2.70 -23.84
C ILE A 168 -0.03 1.68 -23.89
N SER A 169 1.20 2.12 -23.66
CA SER A 169 2.39 1.29 -23.83
C SER A 169 2.80 0.51 -22.59
N GLN A 170 2.62 1.07 -21.40
CA GLN A 170 3.14 0.51 -20.15
C GLN A 170 2.04 0.15 -19.15
N ASN A 171 1.03 1.00 -18.97
CA ASN A 171 0.11 0.91 -17.83
C ASN A 171 -1.35 1.09 -18.24
N LEU A 172 -1.87 0.17 -19.04
CA LEU A 172 -3.24 0.23 -19.56
C LEU A 172 -4.26 0.20 -18.42
N GLY A 173 -5.17 1.16 -18.40
CA GLY A 173 -6.22 1.26 -17.39
C GLY A 173 -5.83 2.12 -16.19
N THR A 174 -4.69 2.81 -16.24
CA THR A 174 -4.31 3.80 -15.22
C THR A 174 -5.40 4.85 -15.06
N MET A 175 -5.94 5.39 -16.16
CA MET A 175 -6.99 6.42 -16.11
C MET A 175 -8.30 5.87 -15.55
N TYR A 176 -8.63 4.62 -15.86
CA TYR A 176 -9.77 3.95 -15.24
C TYR A 176 -9.58 3.77 -13.73
N CYS A 177 -8.41 3.27 -13.32
CA CYS A 177 -8.08 3.05 -11.91
C CYS A 177 -8.18 4.35 -11.12
N SER A 178 -7.56 5.42 -11.62
CA SER A 178 -7.55 6.72 -10.96
C SER A 178 -8.95 7.35 -10.89
N ASN A 179 -9.70 7.34 -11.99
CA ASN A 179 -11.05 7.91 -12.01
C ASN A 179 -12.05 7.14 -11.13
N SER A 180 -11.85 5.82 -10.99
CA SER A 180 -12.70 4.98 -10.13
C SER A 180 -12.48 5.19 -8.63
N ARG A 181 -11.55 6.06 -8.21
CA ARG A 181 -11.30 6.33 -6.78
C ARG A 181 -12.27 7.37 -6.22
N GLY A 182 -12.89 8.20 -7.06
CA GLY A 182 -13.89 9.15 -6.59
C GLY A 182 -15.28 8.55 -6.62
N LYS A 183 -16.04 8.79 -5.55
CA LYS A 183 -17.45 8.36 -5.46
C LYS A 183 -18.39 9.17 -6.35
N THR A 184 -17.98 10.38 -6.74
CA THR A 184 -18.79 11.32 -7.53
C THR A 184 -17.93 12.12 -8.51
N PHE A 185 -18.46 12.33 -9.72
CA PHE A 185 -17.91 13.25 -10.74
C PHE A 185 -18.55 14.65 -10.67
N GLY A 186 -19.43 14.87 -9.70
CA GLY A 186 -20.18 16.10 -9.53
C GLY A 186 -21.45 16.18 -10.36
N SER A 187 -22.21 17.24 -10.09
CA SER A 187 -23.48 17.55 -10.74
C SER A 187 -23.31 17.77 -12.25
N LYS A 188 -24.10 17.04 -13.05
CA LYS A 188 -23.95 16.97 -14.52
C LYS A 188 -24.29 18.26 -15.26
N ASP A 189 -25.15 19.07 -14.66
CA ASP A 189 -25.69 20.29 -15.28
C ASP A 189 -24.84 21.53 -14.94
N GLU A 190 -23.78 21.37 -14.15
CA GLU A 190 -22.86 22.43 -13.78
C GLU A 190 -21.53 22.29 -14.53
N MET A 191 -20.98 23.41 -15.00
CA MET A 191 -19.69 23.42 -15.70
C MET A 191 -18.50 23.14 -14.76
N TYR A 192 -18.59 23.54 -13.49
CA TYR A 192 -17.54 23.38 -12.48
C TYR A 192 -18.13 22.88 -11.15
N PRO A 193 -18.61 21.63 -11.13
CA PRO A 193 -19.31 21.09 -9.97
C PRO A 193 -18.40 21.06 -8.74
N GLN A 194 -18.89 21.64 -7.63
CA GLN A 194 -18.17 21.66 -6.34
C GLN A 194 -18.31 20.35 -5.56
N ASP A 195 -19.27 19.51 -5.97
CA ASP A 195 -19.59 18.19 -5.45
C ASP A 195 -18.89 17.06 -6.23
N SER A 196 -17.86 17.37 -7.04
CA SER A 196 -16.96 16.36 -7.60
C SER A 196 -15.89 15.95 -6.59
N ALA A 197 -15.64 14.65 -6.48
CA ALA A 197 -14.52 14.11 -5.70
C ALA A 197 -13.25 13.96 -6.57
N ILE A 198 -13.37 14.09 -7.90
CA ILE A 198 -12.26 13.94 -8.84
C ILE A 198 -12.05 15.22 -9.63
N TYR A 199 -10.81 15.66 -9.64
CA TYR A 199 -10.31 16.71 -10.52
C TYR A 199 -9.10 16.18 -11.26
N TRP A 200 -8.86 16.69 -12.47
CA TRP A 200 -7.67 16.37 -13.23
C TRP A 200 -6.75 17.57 -13.32
N THR A 201 -5.45 17.28 -13.42
CA THR A 201 -4.42 18.29 -13.70
C THR A 201 -3.54 17.82 -14.86
N GLY A 202 -2.80 18.75 -15.45
CA GLY A 202 -1.95 18.50 -16.61
C GLY A 202 -2.66 18.72 -17.95
N CYS A 203 -1.86 18.84 -19.01
CA CYS A 203 -2.33 19.14 -20.37
C CYS A 203 -2.81 17.91 -21.17
N ASN A 204 -2.63 16.71 -20.62
CA ASN A 204 -2.89 15.45 -21.33
C ASN A 204 -4.31 14.90 -21.08
N ILE A 205 -5.21 15.70 -20.52
CA ILE A 205 -6.59 15.31 -20.23
C ILE A 205 -7.50 15.82 -21.34
N SER A 206 -8.28 14.92 -21.94
CA SER A 206 -9.30 15.25 -22.91
C SER A 206 -10.48 14.29 -22.79
N MET A 207 -11.66 14.71 -23.27
CA MET A 207 -12.84 13.84 -23.35
C MET A 207 -12.56 12.57 -24.16
N GLU A 208 -11.81 12.69 -25.26
CA GLU A 208 -11.37 11.56 -26.07
C GLU A 208 -10.55 10.56 -25.24
N ARG A 209 -9.61 11.04 -24.43
CA ARG A 209 -8.79 10.18 -23.58
C ARG A 209 -9.62 9.46 -22.53
N ILE A 210 -10.57 10.16 -21.88
CA ILE A 210 -11.47 9.56 -20.89
C ILE A 210 -12.32 8.44 -21.53
N GLN A 211 -12.77 8.64 -22.76
CA GLN A 211 -13.68 7.71 -23.45
C GLN A 211 -12.96 6.59 -24.21
N ASN A 212 -11.68 6.78 -24.59
CA ASN A 212 -11.01 5.93 -25.57
C ASN A 212 -9.59 5.49 -25.12
N CYS A 213 -9.50 4.79 -23.98
CA CYS A 213 -8.22 4.28 -23.45
C CYS A 213 -7.63 3.06 -24.20
N LYS A 214 -8.31 2.50 -25.21
CA LYS A 214 -7.96 1.19 -25.82
C LYS A 214 -7.28 1.26 -27.18
N ARG A 215 -7.34 2.40 -27.86
CA ARG A 215 -6.89 2.58 -29.24
C ARG A 215 -5.63 3.43 -29.31
N LYS A 216 -4.75 3.13 -30.26
CA LYS A 216 -3.63 3.99 -30.64
C LYS A 216 -4.12 5.12 -31.56
N GLN A 217 -3.23 6.04 -31.92
CA GLN A 217 -3.51 7.15 -32.87
C GLN A 217 -4.02 6.66 -34.23
N ASP A 218 -3.63 5.47 -34.68
CA ASP A 218 -4.10 4.83 -35.92
C ASP A 218 -5.48 4.15 -35.80
N GLY A 219 -6.15 4.29 -34.65
CA GLY A 219 -7.44 3.66 -34.36
C GLY A 219 -7.38 2.17 -34.01
N GLN A 220 -6.21 1.53 -34.12
CA GLN A 220 -6.04 0.10 -33.81
C GLN A 220 -5.98 -0.13 -32.30
N PRO A 221 -6.50 -1.27 -31.79
CA PRO A 221 -6.33 -1.64 -30.39
C PRO A 221 -4.85 -1.76 -30.02
N CYS A 222 -4.49 -1.26 -28.84
CA CYS A 222 -3.13 -1.39 -28.34
C CYS A 222 -2.77 -2.83 -27.96
N GLU A 223 -1.48 -3.16 -27.94
CA GLU A 223 -1.04 -4.53 -27.65
C GLU A 223 -1.39 -4.97 -26.22
N SER A 224 -1.26 -4.06 -25.26
CA SER A 224 -1.67 -4.30 -23.87
C SER A 224 -3.16 -4.65 -23.77
N PHE A 225 -4.02 -4.01 -24.56
CA PHE A 225 -5.45 -4.33 -24.62
C PHE A 225 -5.69 -5.72 -25.20
N LYS A 226 -5.00 -6.06 -26.30
CA LYS A 226 -5.09 -7.40 -26.92
C LYS A 226 -4.63 -8.50 -25.95
N LYS A 227 -3.54 -8.29 -25.21
CA LYS A 227 -3.07 -9.21 -24.16
C LYS A 227 -4.11 -9.38 -23.05
N ARG A 228 -4.67 -8.28 -22.53
CA ARG A 228 -5.75 -8.32 -21.52
C ARG A 228 -6.98 -9.05 -22.03
N ALA A 229 -7.42 -8.80 -23.26
CA ALA A 229 -8.58 -9.48 -23.84
C ALA A 229 -8.36 -10.99 -23.94
N ARG A 230 -7.19 -11.44 -24.44
CA ARG A 230 -6.82 -12.87 -24.46
C ARG A 230 -6.85 -13.49 -23.06
N TRP A 231 -6.37 -12.78 -22.05
CA TRP A 231 -6.40 -13.25 -20.67
C TRP A 231 -7.83 -13.38 -20.13
N VAL A 232 -8.71 -12.41 -20.40
CA VAL A 232 -10.12 -12.48 -20.00
C VAL A 232 -10.81 -13.66 -20.65
N THR A 233 -10.64 -13.87 -21.96
CA THR A 233 -11.17 -15.05 -22.66
C THR A 233 -10.65 -16.35 -22.03
N HIS A 234 -9.36 -16.43 -21.72
CA HIS A 234 -8.80 -17.59 -21.02
C HIS A 234 -9.47 -17.85 -19.66
N LEU A 235 -9.72 -16.79 -18.87
CA LEU A 235 -10.40 -16.90 -17.58
C LEU A 235 -11.86 -17.36 -17.73
N GLU A 236 -12.59 -16.84 -18.72
CA GLU A 236 -13.97 -17.24 -19.02
C GLU A 236 -14.03 -18.73 -19.43
N GLU A 237 -13.13 -19.17 -20.30
CA GLU A 237 -13.01 -20.59 -20.67
C GLU A 237 -12.69 -21.48 -19.46
N LYS A 238 -11.79 -21.04 -18.58
CA LYS A 238 -11.45 -21.76 -17.35
C LYS A 238 -12.62 -21.79 -16.38
N ALA A 239 -13.37 -20.69 -16.24
CA ALA A 239 -14.57 -20.63 -15.41
C ALA A 239 -15.62 -21.62 -15.92
N GLU A 240 -15.82 -21.71 -17.24
CA GLU A 240 -16.79 -22.65 -17.83
C GLU A 240 -16.36 -24.11 -17.64
N LYS A 241 -15.06 -24.41 -17.87
CA LYS A 241 -14.49 -25.74 -17.54
C LYS A 241 -14.61 -26.09 -16.06
N THR A 242 -14.56 -25.10 -15.17
CA THR A 242 -14.72 -25.31 -13.73
C THR A 242 -16.16 -25.69 -13.40
N LYS A 243 -17.17 -25.05 -14.02
CA LYS A 243 -18.58 -25.43 -13.85
C LYS A 243 -18.84 -26.88 -14.24
N THR A 244 -18.21 -27.37 -15.30
CA THR A 244 -18.37 -28.77 -15.75
C THR A 244 -17.62 -29.77 -14.86
N ASN A 245 -16.42 -29.40 -14.38
CA ASN A 245 -15.62 -30.26 -13.49
C ASN A 245 -16.14 -30.33 -12.05
N TYR A 246 -16.81 -29.28 -11.56
CA TYR A 246 -17.46 -29.24 -10.24
C TYR A 246 -18.97 -29.46 -10.36
N SER A 247 -19.35 -30.60 -10.93
CA SER A 247 -20.75 -31.03 -11.00
C SER A 247 -21.38 -31.17 -9.60
N LYS A 248 -22.71 -31.19 -9.50
CA LYS A 248 -23.43 -31.47 -8.23
C LYS A 248 -22.85 -32.68 -7.50
N ARG A 249 -22.49 -33.73 -8.23
CA ARG A 249 -21.88 -34.95 -7.68
C ARG A 249 -20.50 -34.70 -7.09
N LYS A 250 -19.64 -33.94 -7.78
CA LYS A 250 -18.31 -33.56 -7.28
C LYS A 250 -18.42 -32.62 -6.07
N MET A 251 -19.39 -31.72 -6.08
CA MET A 251 -19.72 -30.88 -4.93
C MET A 251 -20.20 -31.75 -3.76
N ASP A 252 -21.07 -32.73 -3.97
CA ASP A 252 -21.52 -33.66 -2.93
C ASP A 252 -20.36 -34.53 -2.38
N GLU A 253 -19.44 -34.97 -3.25
CA GLU A 253 -18.20 -35.66 -2.85
C GLU A 253 -17.31 -34.74 -1.99
N ILE A 254 -17.07 -33.49 -2.39
CA ILE A 254 -16.32 -32.49 -1.60
C ILE A 254 -17.02 -32.22 -0.27
N THR A 255 -18.33 -32.04 -0.29
CA THR A 255 -19.13 -31.76 0.90
C THR A 255 -19.09 -32.94 1.87
N LYS A 256 -18.97 -34.18 1.39
CA LYS A 256 -18.80 -35.41 2.21
C LYS A 256 -17.36 -35.70 2.67
N THR A 257 -16.36 -34.90 2.26
CA THR A 257 -14.96 -35.07 2.68
C THR A 257 -14.63 -34.29 3.96
N THR A 258 -13.41 -33.76 4.10
CA THR A 258 -12.98 -32.96 5.26
C THR A 258 -13.85 -31.74 5.52
N TYR A 259 -14.63 -31.26 4.54
CA TYR A 259 -15.62 -30.21 4.71
C TYR A 259 -16.81 -30.65 5.60
N ALA A 260 -17.35 -31.86 5.42
CA ALA A 260 -18.35 -32.42 6.33
C ALA A 260 -17.79 -32.57 7.74
N ALA A 261 -16.58 -33.09 7.90
CA ALA A 261 -15.94 -33.23 9.21
C ALA A 261 -15.64 -31.87 9.89
N ALA A 262 -15.31 -30.85 9.11
CA ALA A 262 -15.10 -29.47 9.61
C ALA A 262 -16.42 -28.80 10.02
N MET A 263 -17.54 -29.13 9.35
CA MET A 263 -18.87 -28.59 9.64
C MET A 263 -19.66 -29.40 10.68
N SER A 264 -19.40 -30.70 10.84
CA SER A 264 -20.14 -31.60 11.74
C SER A 264 -19.54 -31.73 13.15
N GLY A 265 -18.29 -31.32 13.34
CA GLY A 265 -17.55 -31.50 14.60
C GLY A 265 -17.41 -30.25 15.47
N ASP A 266 -18.21 -29.19 15.27
CA ASP A 266 -18.02 -27.87 15.93
C ASP A 266 -16.60 -27.28 15.74
N LEU A 267 -15.89 -27.69 14.68
CA LEU A 267 -14.51 -27.29 14.42
C LEU A 267 -14.40 -25.85 13.91
N ILE A 268 -15.44 -25.33 13.26
CA ILE A 268 -15.56 -23.96 12.78
C ILE A 268 -16.97 -23.49 13.11
N GLN A 269 -17.09 -22.55 14.06
CA GLN A 269 -18.40 -22.12 14.57
C GLN A 269 -19.13 -21.20 13.59
N ASP A 270 -18.39 -20.27 12.97
CA ASP A 270 -18.93 -19.34 12.00
C ASP A 270 -17.81 -18.82 11.04
N ARG A 271 -18.19 -17.91 10.15
CA ARG A 271 -17.27 -17.29 9.19
C ARG A 271 -16.14 -16.50 9.88
N ASN A 272 -16.42 -15.88 11.02
CA ASN A 272 -15.43 -15.10 11.76
C ASN A 272 -14.40 -16.02 12.45
N ASP A 273 -14.83 -17.16 13.00
CA ASP A 273 -13.96 -18.18 13.56
C ASP A 273 -13.05 -18.79 12.48
N LEU A 274 -13.61 -19.07 11.29
CA LEU A 274 -12.81 -19.51 10.15
C LEU A 274 -11.75 -18.47 9.77
N THR A 275 -12.15 -17.19 9.63
CA THR A 275 -11.23 -16.11 9.28
C THR A 275 -10.14 -15.96 10.33
N ARG A 276 -10.48 -16.00 11.63
CA ARG A 276 -9.50 -15.93 12.73
C ARG A 276 -8.51 -17.09 12.67
N ARG A 277 -8.98 -18.33 12.48
CA ARG A 277 -8.10 -19.51 12.41
C ARG A 277 -7.19 -19.50 11.20
N ILE A 278 -7.69 -19.04 10.04
CA ILE A 278 -6.85 -18.83 8.84
C ILE A 278 -5.77 -17.80 9.17
N THR A 279 -6.14 -16.68 9.78
CA THR A 279 -5.20 -15.64 10.20
C THR A 279 -4.15 -16.20 11.16
N ASP A 280 -4.54 -16.97 12.18
CA ASP A 280 -3.63 -17.58 13.15
C ASP A 280 -2.67 -18.59 12.50
N ILE A 281 -3.12 -19.39 11.53
CA ILE A 281 -2.25 -20.32 10.80
C ILE A 281 -1.24 -19.56 9.93
N ILE A 282 -1.63 -18.40 9.38
CA ILE A 282 -0.74 -17.56 8.56
C ILE A 282 0.26 -16.80 9.44
N THR A 283 -0.18 -16.21 10.54
CA THR A 283 0.64 -15.39 11.44
C THR A 283 1.52 -16.25 12.36
N ASN A 284 0.98 -17.36 12.87
CA ASN A 284 1.64 -18.28 13.80
C ASN A 284 1.62 -19.73 13.27
N PRO A 285 2.32 -20.00 12.15
CA PRO A 285 2.23 -21.29 11.48
C PRO A 285 2.78 -22.42 12.37
N ASN A 286 1.97 -23.47 12.56
CA ASN A 286 2.42 -24.68 13.26
C ASN A 286 3.51 -25.42 12.46
N GLN A 287 4.23 -26.36 13.09
CA GLN A 287 5.36 -27.03 12.42
C GLN A 287 4.97 -27.79 11.14
N LYS A 288 3.75 -28.35 11.09
CA LYS A 288 3.25 -29.07 9.91
C LYS A 288 3.06 -28.10 8.74
N TRP A 289 2.42 -26.96 8.99
CA TRP A 289 2.22 -25.92 7.98
C TRP A 289 3.55 -25.27 7.57
N LYS A 290 4.47 -25.01 8.50
CA LYS A 290 5.82 -24.50 8.19
C LYS A 290 6.58 -25.38 7.19
N LYS A 291 6.43 -26.71 7.30
CA LYS A 291 7.06 -27.66 6.36
C LYS A 291 6.37 -27.67 5.00
N ALA A 292 5.04 -27.73 4.98
CA ALA A 292 4.26 -27.77 3.74
C ALA A 292 4.29 -26.45 2.95
N LYS A 293 4.43 -25.31 3.64
CA LYS A 293 4.43 -23.97 3.04
C LYS A 293 5.46 -23.82 1.92
N VAL A 294 6.61 -24.48 2.04
CA VAL A 294 7.68 -24.45 1.04
C VAL A 294 7.20 -24.93 -0.33
N ASP A 295 6.30 -25.93 -0.37
CA ASP A 295 5.79 -26.52 -1.61
C ASP A 295 4.74 -25.64 -2.30
N TYR A 296 4.14 -24.71 -1.56
CA TYR A 296 3.10 -23.77 -2.05
C TYR A 296 3.61 -22.33 -2.15
N GLU A 297 4.85 -22.07 -1.72
CA GLU A 297 5.50 -20.78 -1.91
C GLU A 297 5.92 -20.63 -3.38
N ILE A 298 5.59 -19.47 -3.93
CA ILE A 298 6.09 -19.11 -5.27
C ILE A 298 7.62 -19.04 -5.18
N PRO A 299 8.37 -19.70 -6.08
CA PRO A 299 9.82 -19.65 -6.11
C PRO A 299 10.31 -18.19 -6.08
N ARG A 300 11.38 -17.92 -5.32
CA ARG A 300 11.89 -16.56 -5.12
C ARG A 300 12.31 -15.86 -6.42
N ASP A 301 12.52 -16.62 -7.48
CA ASP A 301 12.92 -16.20 -8.82
C ASP A 301 11.77 -16.16 -9.84
N TYR A 302 10.53 -16.45 -9.44
CA TYR A 302 9.42 -16.56 -10.39
C TYR A 302 9.09 -15.26 -11.15
N PHE A 303 9.42 -14.11 -10.56
CA PHE A 303 9.23 -12.78 -11.16
C PHE A 303 10.55 -12.05 -11.47
N SER A 304 11.68 -12.76 -11.37
CA SER A 304 13.01 -12.24 -11.71
C SER A 304 13.27 -12.27 -13.21
#